data_AF-A0ABD1KTZ7-F1
#
_entry.id   AF-A0ABD1KTZ7-F1
#
_cell.length_a   1.000
_cell.length_b   1.000
_cell.length_c   1.000
_cell.angle_alpha   90.00
_cell.angle_beta   90.00
_cell.angle_gamma   90.00
#
_symmetry.space_group_name_H-M   'P 1'
#
loop_
_entity.id
_entity.type
_entity.pdbx_description
1 polymer ?
#
loop_
_entity_poly.entity_id
_entity_poly.type
_entity_poly.pdbx_seq_one_letter_code
_entity_poly.pdbx_strand_id
1 'polypeptide(L)'
;MPAVTIVIWTLTCCITGSLGQWWTFGGGTRLSVQLNDAQPKLTVLPPSGVELKEGQTATLMCIAEDGFPSDWKLSWRVDGSSVSSGVTVTPGVLGKDGRYGWSSTLALSAEQWKKSLLVTCEANQGSQNPWWTFGGGTRLSVQLNDAQPKLTVLPPSGVELKEGQTATLMCIAEDGFPSDWKLSWRVDGSSVSSGVTVTPGVLGKDGRYGWSSTLALSAEQWKKSLLVTCEANQGSQNPVINDAQPKLTVLPPSGVELKEGQTATLMCIAEHGFPSDWKLSWRVDGSSVSSGVTVTPGVLGKDGRYGWSSTLALSAEQWKKSLLVTCEANQGSQNPVSTTVRPNECL
;
A
#
# COMPACT_ATOMS: atom_id res chain seq x y z
N MET A 1 46.45 27.51 -33.86
CA MET A 1 46.40 28.50 -32.75
C MET A 1 45.26 29.44 -33.05
N PRO A 2 44.09 29.35 -32.40
CA PRO A 2 43.04 30.32 -32.64
C PRO A 2 43.31 31.58 -31.81
N ALA A 3 43.27 32.74 -32.47
CA ALA A 3 43.38 34.03 -31.82
C ALA A 3 42.08 34.31 -31.04
N VAL A 4 42.22 34.63 -29.75
CA VAL A 4 41.11 35.08 -28.91
C VAL A 4 41.10 36.60 -28.97
N THR A 5 40.10 37.16 -29.64
CA THR A 5 39.82 38.61 -29.62
C THR A 5 39.07 38.93 -28.33
N ILE A 6 39.73 39.64 -27.41
CA ILE A 6 39.13 40.08 -26.15
C ILE A 6 38.54 41.48 -26.38
N VAL A 7 37.21 41.59 -26.38
CA VAL A 7 36.51 42.87 -26.30
C VAL A 7 36.20 43.14 -24.84
N ILE A 8 37.07 43.91 -24.17
CA ILE A 8 36.86 44.37 -22.80
C ILE A 8 35.99 45.62 -22.86
N TRP A 9 34.70 45.50 -22.53
CA TRP A 9 33.89 46.67 -22.18
C TRP A 9 34.16 47.01 -20.72
N THR A 10 35.08 47.94 -20.49
CA THR A 10 35.19 48.59 -19.18
C THR A 10 34.00 49.54 -19.03
N LEU A 11 33.04 49.19 -18.18
CA LEU A 11 32.03 50.13 -17.72
C LEU A 11 32.70 51.05 -16.70
N THR A 12 33.33 52.11 -17.19
CA THR A 12 33.81 53.21 -16.36
C THR A 12 32.59 53.97 -15.86
N CYS A 13 32.21 53.75 -14.61
CA CYS A 13 31.15 54.50 -13.96
C CYS A 13 31.73 55.84 -13.48
N CYS A 14 31.54 56.90 -14.27
CA CYS A 14 31.62 58.27 -13.76
C CYS A 14 30.25 58.65 -13.20
N ILE A 15 30.17 58.88 -11.89
CA ILE A 15 29.04 59.61 -11.29
C ILE A 15 29.61 60.87 -10.64
N THR A 16 29.41 62.01 -11.29
CA THR A 16 29.46 63.33 -10.67
C THR A 16 28.09 63.59 -10.02
N GLY A 17 28.03 63.61 -8.68
CA GLY A 17 26.80 63.96 -7.98
C GLY A 17 26.85 63.59 -6.50
N SER A 18 26.67 64.61 -5.65
CA SER A 18 26.83 64.63 -4.20
C SER A 18 25.94 63.67 -3.38
N LEU A 19 26.53 63.15 -2.30
CA LEU A 19 25.92 62.60 -1.07
C LEU A 19 25.18 61.25 -1.18
N GLY A 20 25.90 60.17 -0.85
CA GLY A 20 25.33 58.88 -0.44
C GLY A 20 26.05 57.67 -1.08
N GLN A 21 27.04 57.10 -0.39
CA GLN A 21 27.69 55.86 -0.82
C GLN A 21 26.76 54.67 -0.57
N TRP A 22 26.19 54.09 -1.63
CA TRP A 22 25.58 52.76 -1.62
C TRP A 22 26.49 51.82 -2.41
N TRP A 23 26.95 50.74 -1.78
CA TRP A 23 27.70 49.69 -2.46
C TRP A 23 26.71 48.70 -3.09
N THR A 24 26.56 48.72 -4.41
CA THR A 24 25.86 47.67 -5.16
C THR A 24 26.88 46.64 -5.65
N PHE A 25 26.85 45.45 -5.08
CA PHE A 25 27.63 44.32 -5.60
C PHE A 25 26.83 43.67 -6.73
N GLY A 26 27.30 43.79 -7.98
CA GLY A 26 26.77 42.98 -9.09
C GLY A 26 27.11 41.50 -8.89
N GLY A 27 26.30 40.58 -9.44
CA GLY A 27 26.45 39.13 -9.26
C GLY A 27 27.77 38.51 -9.76
N GLY A 28 28.69 39.31 -10.30
CA GLY A 28 29.97 38.89 -10.87
C GLY A 28 29.80 38.15 -12.20
N THR A 29 30.74 38.34 -13.12
CA THR A 29 30.82 37.54 -14.36
C THR A 29 32.05 36.65 -14.25
N ARG A 30 31.87 35.34 -14.10
CA ARG A 30 32.97 34.38 -14.04
C ARG A 30 33.14 33.73 -15.41
N LEU A 31 34.32 33.90 -16.01
CA LEU A 31 34.70 33.20 -17.24
C LEU A 31 35.23 31.80 -16.89
N SER A 32 34.47 30.77 -17.25
CA SER A 32 34.88 29.37 -17.12
C SER A 32 35.28 28.82 -18.49
N VAL A 33 36.56 28.48 -18.65
CA VAL A 33 37.11 27.85 -19.85
C VAL A 33 37.30 26.36 -19.52
N GLN A 34 36.53 25.46 -20.16
CA GLN A 34 36.62 23.97 -20.10
C GLN A 34 35.71 23.14 -19.16
N LEU A 35 34.59 23.63 -18.64
CA LEU A 35 33.58 22.75 -18.01
C LEU A 35 32.40 22.52 -18.97
N ASN A 36 32.08 21.25 -19.23
CA ASN A 36 30.89 20.88 -20.01
C ASN A 36 29.65 21.09 -19.14
N ASP A 37 28.55 21.54 -19.76
CA ASP A 37 27.24 21.65 -19.10
C ASP A 37 26.84 20.31 -18.49
N ALA A 38 26.38 20.36 -17.25
CA ALA A 38 26.00 19.19 -16.48
C ALA A 38 24.68 19.44 -15.74
N GLN A 39 23.70 18.59 -16.00
CA GLN A 39 22.43 18.67 -15.30
C GLN A 39 22.58 18.22 -13.85
N PRO A 40 21.99 18.93 -12.88
CA PRO A 40 22.10 18.54 -11.49
C PRO A 40 21.28 17.27 -11.22
N LYS A 41 21.86 16.35 -10.45
CA LYS A 41 21.16 15.17 -9.96
C LYS A 41 20.26 15.55 -8.78
N LEU A 42 18.97 15.25 -8.90
CA LEU A 42 18.00 15.56 -7.86
C LEU A 42 17.80 14.40 -6.89
N THR A 43 17.65 14.73 -5.61
CA THR A 43 17.21 13.84 -4.53
C THR A 43 16.13 14.56 -3.73
N VAL A 44 14.97 13.94 -3.53
CA VAL A 44 13.88 14.50 -2.73
C VAL A 44 13.74 13.65 -1.47
N LEU A 45 13.81 14.32 -0.33
CA LEU A 45 13.62 13.76 1.00
C LEU A 45 12.19 14.04 1.45
N PRO A 46 11.46 13.02 1.94
CA PRO A 46 10.11 13.19 2.47
C PRO A 46 10.13 13.95 3.81
N PRO A 47 8.96 14.43 4.27
CA PRO A 47 8.82 15.04 5.59
C PRO A 47 9.21 14.07 6.70
N SER A 48 9.67 14.61 7.82
CA SER A 48 10.02 13.78 8.97
C SER A 48 8.75 13.22 9.64
N GLY A 49 8.82 11.99 10.14
CA GLY A 49 7.69 11.38 10.87
C GLY A 49 7.34 12.08 12.19
N VAL A 50 8.20 12.97 12.69
CA VAL A 50 7.92 13.81 13.87
C VAL A 50 7.06 15.00 13.47
N GLU A 51 7.40 15.68 12.37
CA GLU A 51 6.64 16.81 11.83
C GLU A 51 5.21 16.41 11.45
N LEU A 52 5.05 15.24 10.82
CA LEU A 52 3.75 14.70 10.46
C LEU A 52 2.86 14.38 11.67
N LYS A 53 3.43 14.11 12.85
CA LYS A 53 2.69 13.84 14.10
C LYS A 53 2.16 15.10 14.76
N GLU A 54 2.88 16.22 14.63
CA GLU A 54 2.42 17.53 15.12
C GLU A 54 1.30 18.09 14.23
N GLY A 55 1.20 17.62 12.98
CA GLY A 55 0.03 17.78 12.13
C GLY A 55 -0.18 19.20 11.58
N GLN A 56 0.81 20.08 11.69
CA GLN A 56 0.71 21.46 11.25
C GLN A 56 1.16 21.64 9.80
N THR A 57 2.33 21.07 9.44
CA THR A 57 2.93 21.20 8.11
C THR A 57 3.64 19.91 7.71
N ALA A 58 3.87 19.73 6.42
CA ALA A 58 4.69 18.67 5.86
C ALA A 58 5.77 19.30 4.97
N THR A 59 7.03 19.24 5.41
CA THR A 59 8.14 19.88 4.71
C THR A 59 8.95 18.86 3.91
N LEU A 60 8.96 19.00 2.59
CA LEU A 60 9.83 18.24 1.70
C LEU A 60 11.14 18.99 1.48
N MET A 61 12.24 18.26 1.24
CA MET A 61 13.53 18.83 0.88
C MET A 61 14.05 18.21 -0.41
N CYS A 62 14.33 19.05 -1.40
CA CYS A 62 14.99 18.69 -2.65
C CYS A 62 16.44 19.14 -2.60
N ILE A 63 17.36 18.23 -2.90
CA ILE A 63 18.79 18.46 -2.99
C ILE A 63 19.19 18.22 -4.44
N ALA A 64 19.91 19.17 -5.02
CA ALA A 64 20.39 19.13 -6.39
C ALA A 64 21.91 19.18 -6.36
N GLU A 65 22.58 18.16 -6.85
CA GLU A 65 24.04 18.02 -6.79
C GLU A 65 24.66 17.93 -8.19
N ASP A 66 25.96 18.15 -8.28
CA ASP A 66 26.76 17.94 -9.49
C ASP A 66 26.42 18.83 -10.72
N GLY A 67 25.69 19.92 -10.56
CA GLY A 67 25.24 20.75 -11.68
C GLY A 67 26.24 21.81 -12.16
N PHE A 68 26.16 22.17 -13.43
CA PHE A 68 26.93 23.25 -14.06
C PHE A 68 26.17 23.73 -15.32
N PRO A 69 26.09 25.04 -15.64
CA PRO A 69 26.64 26.20 -14.94
C PRO A 69 25.86 26.57 -13.66
N SER A 70 26.09 27.74 -13.05
CA SER A 70 25.40 28.15 -11.81
C SER A 70 23.95 28.62 -12.00
N ASP A 71 23.41 28.59 -13.22
CA ASP A 71 22.14 29.21 -13.62
C ASP A 71 20.94 28.25 -13.60
N TRP A 72 21.11 27.06 -13.01
CA TRP A 72 20.01 26.16 -12.67
C TRP A 72 19.10 26.74 -11.59
N LYS A 73 17.79 26.55 -11.74
CA LYS A 73 16.76 26.97 -10.81
C LYS A 73 15.89 25.78 -10.40
N LEU A 74 15.73 25.59 -9.10
CA LEU A 74 14.82 24.59 -8.54
C LEU A 74 13.39 25.12 -8.47
N SER A 75 12.43 24.28 -8.82
CA SER A 75 11.00 24.56 -8.75
C SER A 75 10.22 23.31 -8.32
N TRP A 76 9.04 23.51 -7.74
CA TRP A 76 8.18 22.42 -7.29
C TRP A 76 6.88 22.36 -8.07
N ARG A 77 6.38 21.13 -8.26
CA ARG A 77 5.01 20.86 -8.70
C ARG A 77 4.31 19.91 -7.75
N VAL A 78 3.04 20.18 -7.51
CA VAL A 78 2.13 19.33 -6.75
C VAL A 78 1.00 18.93 -7.69
N ASP A 79 0.83 17.61 -7.90
CA ASP A 79 -0.18 17.04 -8.80
C ASP A 79 -0.16 17.66 -10.22
N GLY A 80 1.04 17.96 -10.71
CA GLY A 80 1.28 18.55 -12.04
C GLY A 80 1.24 20.09 -12.09
N SER A 81 0.74 20.75 -11.04
CA SER A 81 0.64 22.21 -10.96
C SER A 81 1.85 22.83 -10.28
N SER A 82 2.42 23.89 -10.88
CA SER A 82 3.57 24.61 -10.28
C SER A 82 3.17 25.34 -9.00
N VAL A 83 3.99 25.22 -7.96
CA VAL A 83 3.75 25.84 -6.65
C VAL A 83 4.92 26.74 -6.27
N SER A 84 4.59 27.93 -5.76
CA SER A 84 5.55 28.91 -5.23
C SER A 84 5.35 29.22 -3.74
N SER A 85 4.16 28.94 -3.19
CA SER A 85 3.87 29.12 -1.77
C SER A 85 4.60 28.07 -0.92
N GLY A 86 5.19 28.48 0.19
CA GLY A 86 5.94 27.59 1.09
C GLY A 86 7.26 27.06 0.51
N VAL A 87 7.68 27.55 -0.67
CA VAL A 87 8.94 27.16 -1.30
C VAL A 87 10.07 28.07 -0.82
N THR A 88 11.16 27.45 -0.35
CA THR A 88 12.42 28.13 -0.05
C THR A 88 13.51 27.50 -0.90
N VAL A 89 14.37 28.30 -1.54
CA VAL A 89 15.47 27.82 -2.39
C VAL A 89 16.77 28.44 -1.88
N THR A 90 17.81 27.63 -1.67
CA THR A 90 19.13 28.12 -1.31
C THR A 90 19.93 28.53 -2.56
N PRO A 91 20.81 29.55 -2.46
CA PRO A 91 21.75 29.86 -3.52
C PRO A 91 22.63 28.66 -3.88
N GLY A 92 23.08 28.60 -5.14
CA GLY A 92 24.00 27.57 -5.60
C GLY A 92 25.37 27.69 -4.94
N VAL A 93 25.85 26.59 -4.36
CA VAL A 93 27.15 26.51 -3.69
C VAL A 93 28.13 25.76 -4.57
N LEU A 94 29.30 26.34 -4.82
CA LEU A 94 30.36 25.72 -5.62
C LEU A 94 31.17 24.72 -4.78
N GLY A 95 31.18 23.46 -5.20
CA GLY A 95 32.01 22.41 -4.67
C GLY A 95 33.48 22.52 -5.10
N LYS A 96 34.35 21.79 -4.40
CA LYS A 96 35.79 21.71 -4.69
C LYS A 96 36.10 21.06 -6.04
N ASP A 97 35.15 20.27 -6.53
CA ASP A 97 35.15 19.58 -7.82
C ASP A 97 34.76 20.49 -9.00
N GLY A 98 34.40 21.75 -8.73
CA GLY A 98 33.97 22.70 -9.76
C GLY A 98 32.51 22.59 -10.15
N ARG A 99 31.71 21.79 -9.45
CA ARG A 99 30.27 21.63 -9.67
C ARG A 99 29.46 22.40 -8.61
N TYR A 100 28.23 22.74 -8.95
CA TYR A 100 27.31 23.45 -8.08
C TYR A 100 26.30 22.49 -7.44
N GLY A 101 25.95 22.80 -6.19
CA GLY A 101 24.84 22.19 -5.49
C GLY A 101 23.81 23.23 -5.04
N TRP A 102 22.53 22.85 -5.04
CA TRP A 102 21.41 23.65 -4.55
C TRP A 102 20.53 22.82 -3.64
N SER A 103 19.75 23.47 -2.79
CA SER A 103 18.68 22.83 -2.05
C SER A 103 17.43 23.67 -2.10
N SER A 104 16.27 23.04 -2.00
CA SER A 104 14.99 23.71 -1.87
C SER A 104 14.09 22.94 -0.93
N THR A 105 13.33 23.64 -0.11
CA THR A 105 12.28 23.04 0.72
C THR A 105 10.90 23.48 0.25
N LEU A 106 9.92 22.60 0.35
CA LEU A 106 8.50 22.90 0.11
C LEU A 106 7.72 22.54 1.37
N ALA A 107 7.15 23.54 2.03
CA ALA A 107 6.22 23.35 3.13
C ALA A 107 4.78 23.32 2.61
N LEU A 108 4.11 22.18 2.79
CA LEU A 108 2.69 22.00 2.51
C LEU A 108 1.90 22.04 3.81
N SER A 109 0.69 22.60 3.78
CA SER A 109 -0.26 22.42 4.88
C SER A 109 -0.63 20.95 5.02
N ALA A 110 -1.02 20.52 6.22
CA ALA A 110 -1.48 19.16 6.45
C ALA A 110 -2.66 18.77 5.53
N GLU A 111 -3.55 19.71 5.18
CA GLU A 111 -4.65 19.46 4.26
C GLU A 111 -4.21 19.25 2.81
N GLN A 112 -3.21 20.00 2.35
CA GLN A 112 -2.64 19.84 1.01
C GLN A 112 -1.88 18.52 0.91
N TRP A 113 -1.00 18.24 1.88
CA TRP A 113 -0.24 16.99 1.94
C TRP A 113 -1.14 15.75 1.90
N LYS A 114 -2.26 15.79 2.63
CA LYS A 114 -3.27 14.73 2.68
C LYS A 114 -3.89 14.39 1.33
N LYS A 115 -4.03 15.39 0.46
CA LYS A 115 -4.69 15.28 -0.86
C LYS A 115 -3.71 15.06 -2.00
N SER A 116 -2.43 15.36 -1.79
CA SER A 116 -1.40 15.25 -2.81
C SER A 116 -1.07 13.80 -3.11
N LEU A 117 -1.10 13.46 -4.40
CA LEU A 117 -0.73 12.14 -4.92
C LEU A 117 0.72 12.14 -5.40
N LEU A 118 1.18 13.26 -5.93
CA LEU A 118 2.49 13.39 -6.56
C LEU A 118 3.12 14.74 -6.24
N VAL A 119 4.31 14.71 -5.63
CA VAL A 119 5.15 15.90 -5.46
C VAL A 119 6.42 15.74 -6.28
N THR A 120 6.71 16.76 -7.08
CA THR A 120 7.83 16.78 -8.03
C THR A 120 8.75 17.96 -7.73
N CYS A 121 10.06 17.69 -7.66
CA CYS A 121 11.09 18.72 -7.76
C CYS A 121 11.68 18.73 -9.19
N GLU A 122 11.83 19.92 -9.76
CA GLU A 122 12.37 20.14 -11.11
C GLU A 122 13.55 21.12 -11.05
N ALA A 123 14.62 20.81 -11.77
CA ALA A 123 15.73 21.73 -12.01
C ALA A 123 15.72 22.21 -13.46
N ASN A 124 15.53 23.51 -13.67
CA ASN A 124 15.43 24.13 -14.99
C ASN A 124 16.49 25.22 -15.17
N GLN A 125 17.12 25.26 -16.35
CA GLN A 125 18.13 26.26 -16.67
C GLN A 125 17.46 27.55 -17.19
N GLY A 126 17.89 28.71 -16.69
CA GLY A 126 17.21 30.00 -16.90
C GLY A 126 17.44 30.69 -18.25
N SER A 127 18.20 30.13 -19.19
CA SER A 127 18.59 30.81 -20.43
C SER A 127 17.82 30.29 -21.65
N GLN A 128 16.95 31.13 -22.21
CA GLN A 128 16.28 30.90 -23.48
C GLN A 128 17.24 31.19 -24.63
N ASN A 129 17.61 30.17 -25.41
CA ASN A 129 17.91 30.34 -26.83
C ASN A 129 17.29 29.15 -27.60
N PRO A 130 16.38 29.34 -28.57
CA PRO A 130 15.62 28.24 -29.20
C PRO A 130 16.43 27.29 -30.09
N TRP A 131 17.72 27.55 -30.30
CA TRP A 131 18.52 26.92 -31.36
C TRP A 131 19.60 25.93 -30.87
N TRP A 132 19.72 25.74 -29.56
CA TRP A 132 20.66 24.75 -28.99
C TRP A 132 19.93 23.92 -27.93
N THR A 133 19.14 22.95 -28.38
CA THR A 133 18.51 21.97 -27.48
C THR A 133 19.56 20.98 -26.99
N PHE A 134 20.04 21.15 -25.76
CA PHE A 134 20.45 20.01 -24.93
C PHE A 134 20.03 20.26 -23.48
N GLY A 135 19.16 19.38 -22.98
CA GLY A 135 18.89 19.20 -21.56
C GLY A 135 17.53 19.68 -21.07
N GLY A 136 16.44 18.99 -21.43
CA GLY A 136 15.19 19.07 -20.65
C GLY A 136 15.53 18.75 -19.19
N GLY A 137 15.17 19.64 -18.27
CA GLY A 137 15.64 19.62 -16.88
C GLY A 137 15.54 18.27 -16.18
N THR A 138 16.32 18.07 -15.12
CA THR A 138 16.18 16.87 -14.28
C THR A 138 14.92 17.00 -13.46
N ARG A 139 14.07 15.97 -13.51
CA ARG A 139 12.82 15.87 -12.74
C ARG A 139 12.88 14.66 -11.84
N LEU A 140 12.66 14.86 -10.55
CA LEU A 140 12.46 13.78 -9.59
C LEU A 140 11.06 13.88 -9.00
N SER A 141 10.27 12.84 -9.24
CA SER A 141 8.93 12.68 -8.70
C SER A 141 8.98 11.70 -7.54
N VAL A 142 8.49 12.09 -6.37
CA VAL A 142 8.26 11.16 -5.27
C VAL A 142 6.78 10.81 -5.29
N GLN A 143 6.48 9.56 -5.68
CA GLN A 143 5.18 8.98 -5.43
C GLN A 143 5.13 8.69 -3.93
N LEU A 144 4.25 9.38 -3.20
CA LEU A 144 4.03 9.06 -1.80
C LEU A 144 3.58 7.60 -1.74
N ASN A 145 4.25 6.78 -0.95
CA ASN A 145 4.09 5.31 -0.96
C ASN A 145 2.62 4.93 -0.90
N ASP A 146 2.10 4.46 -2.04
CA ASP A 146 0.75 3.96 -2.19
C ASP A 146 0.64 2.71 -1.31
N ALA A 147 -0.27 2.76 -0.35
CA ALA A 147 -0.43 1.70 0.63
C ALA A 147 -1.84 1.15 0.53
N GLN A 148 -1.92 -0.13 0.19
CA GLN A 148 -3.19 -0.81 0.11
C GLN A 148 -3.79 -0.97 1.51
N PRO A 149 -5.07 -0.63 1.71
CA PRO A 149 -5.70 -0.78 3.00
C PRO A 149 -5.85 -2.25 3.37
N LYS A 150 -5.61 -2.56 4.63
CA LYS A 150 -5.94 -3.86 5.19
C LYS A 150 -7.43 -3.90 5.51
N LEU A 151 -8.13 -4.82 4.88
CA LEU A 151 -9.56 -5.01 5.09
C LEU A 151 -9.84 -5.99 6.24
N THR A 152 -10.91 -5.76 6.99
CA THR A 152 -11.44 -6.65 8.01
C THR A 152 -12.97 -6.64 7.92
N VAL A 153 -13.59 -7.79 7.66
CA VAL A 153 -15.05 -7.95 7.66
C VAL A 153 -15.49 -8.57 8.96
N LEU A 154 -16.38 -7.86 9.65
CA LEU A 154 -17.07 -8.30 10.85
C LEU A 154 -18.46 -8.82 10.43
N PRO A 155 -18.82 -10.03 10.89
CA PRO A 155 -20.11 -10.61 10.58
C PRO A 155 -21.24 -9.96 11.40
N PRO A 156 -22.52 -10.25 11.05
CA PRO A 156 -23.66 -9.77 11.81
C PRO A 156 -23.62 -10.25 13.26
N SER A 157 -24.14 -9.43 14.18
CA SER A 157 -24.15 -9.80 15.58
C SER A 157 -25.15 -10.95 15.84
N GLY A 158 -24.79 -11.87 16.74
CA GLY A 158 -25.69 -12.95 17.13
C GLY A 158 -27.00 -12.48 17.81
N VAL A 159 -27.06 -11.22 18.25
CA VAL A 159 -28.28 -10.59 18.78
C VAL A 159 -29.21 -10.22 17.62
N GLU A 160 -28.69 -9.53 16.62
CA GLU A 160 -29.41 -9.14 15.41
C GLU A 160 -29.98 -10.36 14.66
N LEU A 161 -29.18 -11.44 14.57
CA LEU A 161 -29.60 -12.69 13.94
C LEU A 161 -30.72 -13.42 14.71
N LYS A 162 -30.82 -13.25 16.03
CA LYS A 162 -31.91 -13.84 16.84
C LYS A 162 -33.22 -13.08 16.67
N GLU A 163 -33.15 -11.77 16.49
CA GLU A 163 -34.31 -10.93 16.18
C GLU A 163 -34.85 -11.21 14.77
N GLY A 164 -33.99 -11.70 13.87
CA GLY A 164 -34.39 -12.34 12.61
C GLY A 164 -34.85 -11.38 11.51
N GLN A 165 -34.67 -10.07 11.69
CA GLN A 165 -35.14 -9.05 10.74
C GLN A 165 -34.08 -8.67 9.70
N THR A 166 -32.82 -8.53 10.10
CA THR A 166 -31.73 -8.04 9.23
C THR A 166 -30.41 -8.68 9.66
N ALA A 167 -29.46 -8.75 8.75
CA ALA A 167 -28.10 -9.21 8.98
C ALA A 167 -27.14 -8.13 8.47
N THR A 168 -26.52 -7.38 9.37
CA THR A 168 -25.64 -6.27 9.02
C THR A 168 -24.17 -6.68 9.13
N LEU A 169 -23.47 -6.68 8.00
CA LEU A 169 -22.02 -6.86 7.97
C LEU A 169 -21.32 -5.51 8.07
N MET A 170 -20.13 -5.48 8.67
CA MET A 170 -19.28 -4.29 8.75
C MET A 170 -17.90 -4.58 8.20
N CYS A 171 -17.46 -3.83 7.20
CA CYS A 171 -16.12 -3.85 6.65
C CYS A 171 -15.34 -2.65 7.18
N ILE A 172 -14.14 -2.90 7.68
CA ILE A 172 -13.21 -1.90 8.18
C ILE A 172 -11.97 -1.98 7.29
N ALA A 173 -11.54 -0.83 6.78
CA ALA A 173 -10.33 -0.67 6.01
C ALA A 173 -9.36 0.20 6.80
N GLU A 174 -8.16 -0.29 7.06
CA GLU A 174 -7.13 0.41 7.84
C GLU A 174 -5.85 0.54 7.03
N ASP A 175 -4.96 1.45 7.45
CA ASP A 175 -3.61 1.60 6.93
C ASP A 175 -3.48 1.99 5.43
N GLY A 176 -4.57 2.45 4.80
CA GLY A 176 -4.57 2.80 3.38
C GLY A 176 -4.01 4.19 3.10
N PHE A 177 -3.38 4.37 1.96
CA PHE A 177 -2.93 5.67 1.46
C PHE A 177 -2.90 5.60 -0.06
N PRO A 178 -3.29 6.65 -0.80
CA PRO A 178 -3.85 7.94 -0.39
C PRO A 178 -5.36 7.86 -0.05
N SER A 179 -6.08 8.98 0.02
CA SER A 179 -7.47 9.03 0.51
C SER A 179 -8.55 8.53 -0.46
N ASP A 180 -8.18 8.11 -1.67
CA ASP A 180 -9.09 7.87 -2.80
C ASP A 180 -9.54 6.42 -2.98
N TRP A 181 -9.18 5.53 -2.05
CA TRP A 181 -9.71 4.17 -1.96
C TRP A 181 -11.22 4.18 -1.77
N LYS A 182 -11.91 3.25 -2.44
CA LYS A 182 -13.37 3.08 -2.37
C LYS A 182 -13.74 1.68 -1.92
N LEU A 183 -14.58 1.58 -0.90
CA LEU A 183 -15.14 0.32 -0.43
C LEU A 183 -16.39 -0.07 -1.23
N SER A 184 -16.47 -1.34 -1.61
CA SER A 184 -17.61 -1.95 -2.30
C SER A 184 -17.88 -3.35 -1.78
N TRP A 185 -19.11 -3.81 -1.95
CA TRP A 185 -19.53 -5.15 -1.55
C TRP A 185 -19.88 -6.01 -2.76
N ARG A 186 -19.55 -7.30 -2.68
CA ARG A 186 -20.05 -8.34 -3.57
C ARG A 186 -20.82 -9.39 -2.79
N VAL A 187 -21.90 -9.88 -3.40
CA VAL A 187 -22.69 -11.00 -2.93
C VAL A 187 -22.80 -11.99 -4.08
N ASP A 188 -22.31 -13.22 -3.88
CA ASP A 188 -22.20 -14.27 -4.90
C ASP A 188 -21.50 -13.79 -6.18
N GLY A 189 -20.43 -13.01 -6.01
CA GLY A 189 -19.64 -12.45 -7.12
C GLY A 189 -20.24 -11.21 -7.80
N SER A 190 -21.49 -10.85 -7.48
CA SER A 190 -22.16 -9.68 -8.04
C SER A 190 -22.02 -8.46 -7.14
N SER A 191 -21.66 -7.31 -7.70
CA SER A 191 -21.56 -6.04 -6.96
C SER A 191 -22.93 -5.58 -6.46
N VAL A 192 -23.00 -5.17 -5.19
CA VAL A 192 -24.25 -4.71 -4.55
C VAL A 192 -24.08 -3.29 -4.05
N SER A 193 -25.10 -2.46 -4.27
CA SER A 193 -25.19 -1.08 -3.75
C SER A 193 -26.37 -0.87 -2.80
N SER A 194 -27.38 -1.75 -2.84
CA SER A 194 -28.54 -1.69 -1.94
C SER A 194 -28.13 -2.07 -0.52
N GLY A 195 -28.56 -1.31 0.48
CA GLY A 195 -28.23 -1.54 1.88
C GLY A 195 -26.76 -1.28 2.25
N VAL A 196 -25.98 -0.68 1.34
CA VAL A 196 -24.57 -0.32 1.58
C VAL A 196 -24.48 1.11 2.10
N THR A 197 -23.74 1.29 3.19
CA THR A 197 -23.39 2.62 3.73
C THR A 197 -21.88 2.69 3.91
N VAL A 198 -21.22 3.69 3.32
CA VAL A 198 -19.77 3.87 3.38
C VAL A 198 -19.45 5.17 4.11
N THR A 199 -18.51 5.15 5.04
CA THR A 199 -18.00 6.34 5.72
C THR A 199 -16.88 7.01 4.91
N PRO A 200 -16.72 8.34 5.02
CA PRO A 200 -15.58 9.02 4.41
C PRO A 200 -14.27 8.57 5.06
N GLY A 201 -13.18 8.58 4.28
CA GLY A 201 -11.85 8.22 4.76
C GLY A 201 -11.38 9.17 5.87
N VAL A 202 -10.98 8.60 7.00
CA VAL A 202 -10.47 9.33 8.16
C VAL A 202 -8.97 9.14 8.25
N LEU A 203 -8.23 10.24 8.33
CA LEU A 203 -6.78 10.17 8.52
C LEU A 203 -6.45 9.86 9.99
N GLY A 204 -5.75 8.77 10.20
CA GLY A 204 -5.13 8.35 11.45
C GLY A 204 -3.88 9.16 11.81
N LYS A 205 -3.44 9.02 13.08
CA LYS A 205 -2.27 9.72 13.63
C LYS A 205 -0.93 9.26 13.04
N ASP A 206 -0.95 8.11 12.38
CA ASP A 206 0.15 7.48 11.67
C ASP A 206 0.28 7.97 10.22
N GLY A 207 -0.60 8.87 9.77
CA GLY A 207 -0.61 9.38 8.40
C GLY A 207 -1.28 8.45 7.39
N ARG A 208 -2.00 7.43 7.85
CA ARG A 208 -2.77 6.50 7.00
C ARG A 208 -4.26 6.77 7.14
N TYR A 209 -5.03 6.39 6.12
CA TYR A 209 -6.47 6.51 6.08
C TYR A 209 -7.15 5.22 6.51
N GLY A 210 -8.28 5.38 7.19
CA GLY A 210 -9.22 4.32 7.46
C GLY A 210 -10.62 4.63 6.95
N TRP A 211 -11.35 3.60 6.54
CA TRP A 211 -12.73 3.68 6.09
C TRP A 211 -13.55 2.59 6.77
N SER A 212 -14.85 2.77 6.85
CA SER A 212 -15.78 1.71 7.22
C SER A 212 -16.96 1.67 6.27
N SER A 213 -17.49 0.47 6.04
CA SER A 213 -18.67 0.25 5.23
C SER A 213 -19.55 -0.79 5.89
N THR A 214 -20.86 -0.61 5.85
CA THR A 214 -21.83 -1.60 6.33
C THR A 214 -22.70 -2.08 5.20
N LEU A 215 -23.04 -3.37 5.20
CA LEU A 215 -23.98 -3.99 4.26
C LEU A 215 -25.12 -4.64 5.06
N ALA A 216 -26.33 -4.15 4.87
CA ALA A 216 -27.54 -4.75 5.43
C ALA A 216 -28.17 -5.73 4.44
N LEU A 217 -28.28 -7.01 4.83
CA LEU A 217 -28.97 -8.06 4.09
C LEU A 217 -30.22 -8.52 4.85
N SER A 218 -31.22 -9.04 4.13
CA SER A 218 -32.34 -9.70 4.80
C SER A 218 -31.88 -11.03 5.44
N ALA A 219 -32.52 -11.43 6.54
CA ALA A 219 -32.19 -12.71 7.20
C ALA A 219 -32.35 -13.92 6.26
N GLU A 220 -33.31 -13.86 5.33
CA GLU A 220 -33.56 -14.92 4.34
C GLU A 220 -32.48 -14.98 3.25
N GLN A 221 -31.86 -13.85 2.90
CA GLN A 221 -30.68 -13.83 2.03
C GLN A 221 -29.48 -14.42 2.78
N TRP A 222 -29.22 -13.96 4.00
CA TRP A 222 -28.07 -14.39 4.79
C TRP A 222 -28.04 -15.90 5.07
N LYS A 223 -29.20 -16.52 5.33
CA LYS A 223 -29.34 -17.98 5.54
C LYS A 223 -29.00 -18.83 4.32
N LYS A 224 -28.91 -18.26 3.11
CA LYS A 224 -28.61 -19.01 1.87
C LYS A 224 -27.12 -19.31 1.66
N SER A 225 -26.27 -19.09 2.66
CA SER A 225 -24.81 -19.29 2.59
C SER A 225 -24.14 -18.47 1.48
N LEU A 226 -24.55 -17.21 1.35
CA LEU A 226 -24.04 -16.28 0.34
C LEU A 226 -22.54 -16.02 0.52
N LEU A 227 -21.81 -15.99 -0.60
CA LEU A 227 -20.43 -15.50 -0.61
C LEU A 227 -20.47 -13.98 -0.52
N VAL A 228 -20.21 -13.43 0.67
CA VAL A 228 -20.16 -11.98 0.87
C VAL A 228 -18.71 -11.52 0.97
N THR A 229 -18.33 -10.58 0.11
CA THR A 229 -16.96 -10.09 0.02
C THR A 229 -16.96 -8.56 0.09
N CYS A 230 -16.08 -7.99 0.91
CA CYS A 230 -15.77 -6.56 0.87
C CYS A 230 -14.52 -6.33 0.05
N GLU A 231 -14.57 -5.35 -0.84
CA GLU A 231 -13.47 -4.98 -1.74
C GLU A 231 -13.07 -3.52 -1.51
N ALA A 232 -11.76 -3.25 -1.54
CA ALA A 232 -11.21 -1.90 -1.64
C ALA A 232 -10.59 -1.70 -3.01
N ASN A 233 -11.07 -0.68 -3.73
CA ASN A 233 -10.69 -0.39 -5.10
C ASN A 233 -10.07 1.01 -5.21
N GLN A 234 -8.98 1.11 -5.95
CA GLN A 234 -8.32 2.37 -6.29
C GLN A 234 -7.88 2.36 -7.75
N GLY A 235 -8.55 3.15 -8.59
CA GLY A 235 -8.23 3.26 -10.02
C GLY A 235 -8.22 1.90 -10.74
N SER A 236 -7.07 1.55 -11.33
CA SER A 236 -6.84 0.29 -12.06
C SER A 236 -6.14 -0.79 -11.23
N GLN A 237 -6.02 -0.62 -9.90
CA GLN A 237 -5.46 -1.66 -9.04
C GLN A 237 -6.44 -2.80 -8.80
N ASN A 238 -5.90 -4.00 -8.56
CA ASN A 238 -6.71 -5.15 -8.18
C ASN A 238 -7.42 -4.91 -6.84
N PRO A 239 -8.69 -5.33 -6.70
CA PRO A 239 -9.42 -5.22 -5.44
C PRO A 239 -8.69 -5.96 -4.31
N VAL A 240 -8.52 -5.30 -3.17
CA VAL A 240 -8.14 -5.98 -1.92
C VAL A 240 -9.38 -6.69 -1.38
N ILE A 241 -9.26 -7.96 -1.02
CA ILE A 241 -10.33 -8.78 -0.46
C ILE A 241 -9.92 -9.22 0.96
N ASN A 242 -10.83 -9.17 1.93
CA ASN A 242 -10.59 -9.75 3.25
C ASN A 242 -11.33 -11.08 3.46
N ASP A 243 -10.55 -12.14 3.49
CA ASP A 243 -10.95 -13.48 3.88
C ASP A 243 -10.45 -13.78 5.30
N ALA A 244 -11.33 -14.22 6.19
CA ALA A 244 -10.93 -14.71 7.50
C ALA A 244 -10.63 -16.21 7.41
N GLN A 245 -9.37 -16.56 7.64
CA GLN A 245 -8.88 -17.93 7.61
C GLN A 245 -9.53 -18.78 8.72
N PRO A 246 -10.07 -19.99 8.42
CA PRO A 246 -10.61 -20.87 9.41
C PRO A 246 -9.49 -21.44 10.29
N LYS A 247 -9.79 -21.63 11.58
CA LYS A 247 -8.93 -22.37 12.49
C LYS A 247 -9.20 -23.86 12.33
N LEU A 248 -8.17 -24.63 12.00
CA LEU A 248 -8.26 -26.08 11.83
C LEU A 248 -7.89 -26.83 13.10
N THR A 249 -8.65 -27.89 13.39
CA THR A 249 -8.36 -28.88 14.43
C THR A 249 -8.52 -30.26 13.82
N VAL A 250 -7.52 -31.12 13.93
CA VAL A 250 -7.58 -32.51 13.46
C VAL A 250 -7.60 -33.45 14.65
N LEU A 251 -8.60 -34.32 14.69
CA LEU A 251 -8.79 -35.35 15.69
C LEU A 251 -8.32 -36.70 15.10
N PRO A 252 -7.39 -37.41 15.78
CA PRO A 252 -6.94 -38.72 15.35
C PRO A 252 -8.01 -39.80 15.56
N PRO A 253 -7.84 -40.99 14.96
CA PRO A 253 -8.75 -42.12 15.15
C PRO A 253 -8.81 -42.55 16.62
N SER A 254 -9.96 -43.07 17.03
CA SER A 254 -10.11 -43.54 18.42
C SER A 254 -9.32 -44.84 18.64
N GLY A 255 -8.75 -45.00 19.84
CA GLY A 255 -8.03 -46.23 20.20
C GLY A 255 -8.91 -47.48 20.22
N VAL A 256 -10.23 -47.34 20.33
CA VAL A 256 -11.20 -48.46 20.25
C VAL A 256 -11.33 -48.92 18.79
N GLU A 257 -11.53 -47.99 17.86
CA GLU A 257 -11.64 -48.25 16.42
C GLU A 257 -10.38 -48.95 15.88
N LEU A 258 -9.20 -48.49 16.30
CA LEU A 258 -7.92 -49.08 15.90
C LEU A 258 -7.69 -50.50 16.42
N LYS A 259 -8.33 -50.88 17.55
CA LYS A 259 -8.23 -52.23 18.15
C LYS A 259 -9.23 -53.21 17.53
N GLU A 260 -10.39 -52.73 17.11
CA GLU A 260 -11.41 -53.53 16.42
C GLU A 260 -11.08 -53.76 14.92
N GLY A 261 -10.19 -52.93 14.35
CA GLY A 261 -9.14 -53.43 13.47
C GLY A 261 -9.42 -53.48 11.97
N GLN A 262 -10.24 -52.57 11.43
CA GLN A 262 -10.42 -52.50 9.96
C GLN A 262 -10.23 -51.09 9.39
N THR A 263 -10.67 -50.06 10.11
CA THR A 263 -10.70 -48.68 9.62
C THR A 263 -10.11 -47.74 10.67
N ALA A 264 -9.55 -46.63 10.21
CA ALA A 264 -9.02 -45.54 11.02
C ALA A 264 -9.65 -44.24 10.50
N THR A 265 -10.57 -43.66 11.27
CA THR A 265 -11.31 -42.46 10.87
C THR A 265 -10.71 -41.22 11.53
N LEU A 266 -10.23 -40.28 10.71
CA LEU A 266 -9.82 -38.96 11.15
C LEU A 266 -10.97 -37.96 10.98
N MET A 267 -11.01 -36.94 11.84
CA MET A 267 -11.96 -35.83 11.74
C MET A 267 -11.22 -34.51 11.76
N CYS A 268 -11.48 -33.66 10.77
CA CYS A 268 -11.00 -32.28 10.69
C CYS A 268 -12.17 -31.34 10.90
N ILE A 269 -11.99 -30.39 11.82
CA ILE A 269 -12.96 -29.35 12.15
C ILE A 269 -12.32 -28.01 11.80
N ALA A 270 -13.02 -27.23 10.98
CA ALA A 270 -12.65 -25.89 10.58
C ALA A 270 -13.64 -24.90 11.18
N GLU A 271 -13.17 -23.99 12.03
CA GLU A 271 -14.02 -23.04 12.75
C GLU A 271 -13.65 -21.60 12.42
N HIS A 272 -14.60 -20.69 12.60
CA HIS A 272 -14.40 -19.24 12.50
C HIS A 272 -13.92 -18.73 11.12
N GLY A 273 -14.16 -19.48 10.05
CA GLY A 273 -13.80 -19.05 8.69
C GLY A 273 -14.84 -18.13 8.08
N PHE A 274 -14.39 -17.27 7.17
CA PHE A 274 -15.23 -16.41 6.36
C PHE A 274 -14.48 -16.05 5.07
N PRO A 275 -15.13 -15.92 3.91
CA PRO A 275 -16.54 -16.20 3.62
C PRO A 275 -16.85 -17.71 3.50
N SER A 276 -17.97 -18.10 2.89
CA SER A 276 -18.51 -19.47 2.92
C SER A 276 -17.84 -20.48 1.96
N ASP A 277 -16.89 -20.06 1.13
CA ASP A 277 -16.32 -20.81 0.01
C ASP A 277 -15.02 -21.57 0.31
N TRP A 278 -14.62 -21.64 1.58
CA TRP A 278 -13.51 -22.50 1.99
C TRP A 278 -13.81 -23.98 1.70
N LYS A 279 -12.81 -24.69 1.17
CA LYS A 279 -12.89 -26.12 0.84
C LYS A 279 -11.88 -26.93 1.64
N LEU A 280 -12.37 -27.92 2.38
CA LEU A 280 -11.51 -28.87 3.09
C LEU A 280 -11.01 -29.98 2.16
N SER A 281 -9.74 -30.31 2.29
CA SER A 281 -9.09 -31.42 1.60
C SER A 281 -8.06 -32.10 2.50
N TRP A 282 -7.66 -33.32 2.13
CA TRP A 282 -6.69 -34.10 2.90
C TRP A 282 -5.45 -34.43 2.09
N ARG A 283 -4.31 -34.50 2.78
CA ARG A 283 -3.06 -35.07 2.27
C ARG A 283 -2.53 -36.14 3.21
N VAL A 284 -2.07 -37.24 2.63
CA VAL A 284 -1.37 -38.32 3.32
C VAL A 284 0.04 -38.37 2.75
N ASP A 285 1.05 -38.20 3.60
CA ASP A 285 2.46 -38.21 3.23
C ASP A 285 2.79 -37.25 2.06
N GLY A 286 2.14 -36.08 2.06
CA GLY A 286 2.30 -35.04 1.05
C GLY A 286 1.43 -35.21 -0.21
N SER A 287 0.79 -36.37 -0.39
CA SER A 287 -0.07 -36.67 -1.54
C SER A 287 -1.53 -36.38 -1.24
N SER A 288 -2.21 -35.64 -2.13
CA SER A 288 -3.64 -35.35 -1.99
C SER A 288 -4.49 -36.61 -2.12
N VAL A 289 -5.46 -36.79 -1.22
CA VAL A 289 -6.36 -37.94 -1.21
C VAL A 289 -7.81 -37.49 -1.30
N SER A 290 -8.60 -38.24 -2.07
CA SER A 290 -10.06 -38.05 -2.21
C SER A 290 -10.87 -39.29 -1.85
N SER A 291 -10.25 -40.47 -1.85
CA SER A 291 -10.89 -41.72 -1.42
C SER A 291 -11.13 -41.70 0.09
N GLY A 292 -12.34 -42.08 0.52
CA GLY A 292 -12.71 -42.11 1.93
C GLY A 292 -12.91 -40.73 2.57
N VAL A 293 -12.88 -39.64 1.78
CA VAL A 293 -13.09 -38.28 2.26
C VAL A 293 -14.57 -37.92 2.21
N THR A 294 -15.11 -37.45 3.32
CA THR A 294 -16.44 -36.82 3.39
C THR A 294 -16.29 -35.40 3.89
N VAL A 295 -16.98 -34.43 3.28
CA VAL A 295 -16.95 -33.02 3.68
C VAL A 295 -18.38 -32.54 3.91
N THR A 296 -18.65 -31.89 5.03
CA THR A 296 -19.95 -31.26 5.29
C THR A 296 -20.02 -29.87 4.64
N PRO A 297 -21.21 -29.42 4.21
CA PRO A 297 -21.41 -28.02 3.85
C PRO A 297 -21.02 -27.07 4.99
N GLY A 298 -20.63 -25.86 4.64
CA GLY A 298 -20.35 -24.81 5.62
C GLY A 298 -21.61 -24.43 6.38
N VAL A 299 -21.53 -24.47 7.71
CA VAL A 299 -22.61 -24.11 8.62
C VAL A 299 -22.29 -22.77 9.25
N LEU A 300 -23.22 -21.84 9.17
CA LEU A 300 -23.09 -20.53 9.81
C LEU A 300 -23.33 -20.64 11.33
N GLY A 301 -22.32 -20.29 12.11
CA GLY A 301 -22.37 -20.21 13.56
C GLY A 301 -23.10 -18.96 14.07
N LYS A 302 -23.41 -18.96 15.37
CA LYS A 302 -24.06 -17.81 16.06
C LYS A 302 -23.15 -16.58 16.18
N ASP A 303 -21.84 -16.79 16.01
CA ASP A 303 -20.81 -15.76 15.91
C ASP A 303 -20.74 -15.13 14.50
N GLY A 304 -21.59 -15.60 13.58
CA GLY A 304 -21.66 -15.10 12.21
C GLY A 304 -20.50 -15.58 11.33
N ARG A 305 -19.73 -16.58 11.77
CA ARG A 305 -18.66 -17.21 10.99
C ARG A 305 -19.06 -18.61 10.56
N TYR A 306 -18.43 -19.11 9.51
CA TYR A 306 -18.69 -20.45 8.99
C TYR A 306 -17.78 -21.47 9.69
N GLY A 307 -18.35 -22.67 9.86
CA GLY A 307 -17.63 -23.86 10.25
C GLY A 307 -17.88 -25.00 9.27
N TRP A 308 -16.87 -25.85 9.07
CA TRP A 308 -16.93 -27.03 8.23
C TRP A 308 -16.35 -28.22 8.99
N SER A 309 -16.76 -29.42 8.61
CA SER A 309 -16.13 -30.64 9.09
C SER A 309 -15.84 -31.56 7.91
N SER A 310 -14.76 -32.32 8.03
CA SER A 310 -14.43 -33.37 7.08
C SER A 310 -13.94 -34.60 7.82
N THR A 311 -14.30 -35.78 7.33
CA THR A 311 -13.75 -37.05 7.80
C THR A 311 -12.93 -37.72 6.71
N LEU A 312 -11.88 -38.41 7.11
CA LEU A 312 -11.05 -39.25 6.23
C LEU A 312 -10.99 -40.66 6.83
N ALA A 313 -11.47 -41.64 6.06
CA ALA A 313 -11.36 -43.06 6.41
C ALA A 313 -10.12 -43.68 5.73
N LEU A 314 -9.18 -44.18 6.52
CA LEU A 314 -8.03 -44.95 6.07
C LEU A 314 -8.11 -46.39 6.58
N SER A 315 -7.38 -47.33 5.98
CA SER A 315 -7.18 -48.63 6.63
C SER A 315 -6.25 -48.46 7.85
N ALA A 316 -6.46 -49.27 8.89
CA ALA A 316 -5.64 -49.22 10.10
C ALA A 316 -4.13 -49.43 9.81
N GLU A 317 -3.81 -50.26 8.82
CA GLU A 317 -2.44 -50.51 8.36
C GLU A 317 -1.82 -49.29 7.65
N GLN A 318 -2.62 -48.58 6.86
CA GLN A 318 -2.18 -47.38 6.17
C GLN A 318 -1.95 -46.24 7.16
N TRP A 319 -2.84 -46.07 8.14
CA TRP A 319 -2.67 -45.09 9.23
C TRP A 319 -1.37 -45.31 10.02
N LYS A 320 -1.08 -46.55 10.42
CA LYS A 320 0.15 -46.88 11.17
C LYS A 320 1.44 -46.67 10.37
N LYS A 321 1.37 -46.78 9.03
CA LYS A 321 2.53 -46.61 8.14
C LYS A 321 2.72 -45.16 7.68
N SER A 322 1.67 -44.35 7.75
CA SER A 322 1.75 -42.93 7.41
C SER A 322 2.66 -42.17 8.37
N LEU A 323 3.42 -41.24 7.83
CA LEU A 323 4.26 -40.32 8.59
C LEU A 323 3.43 -39.11 9.03
N LEU A 324 2.63 -38.58 8.11
CA LEU A 324 1.94 -37.30 8.26
C LEU A 324 0.56 -37.38 7.59
N VAL A 325 -0.47 -37.00 8.32
CA VAL A 325 -1.81 -36.78 7.74
C VAL A 325 -2.21 -35.33 7.99
N THR A 326 -2.45 -34.60 6.91
CA THR A 326 -2.72 -33.16 6.93
C THR A 326 -4.12 -32.87 6.42
N CYS A 327 -4.88 -32.08 7.17
CA CYS A 327 -6.09 -31.44 6.70
C CYS A 327 -5.74 -30.03 6.21
N GLU A 328 -6.25 -29.64 5.05
CA GLU A 328 -6.04 -28.33 4.43
C GLU A 328 -7.38 -27.65 4.17
N ALA A 329 -7.46 -26.35 4.45
CA ALA A 329 -8.54 -25.48 4.02
C ALA A 329 -8.02 -24.56 2.92
N ASN A 330 -8.66 -24.63 1.76
CA ASN A 330 -8.29 -23.89 0.56
C ASN A 330 -9.37 -22.86 0.21
N GLN A 331 -8.94 -21.69 -0.22
CA GLN A 331 -9.83 -20.65 -0.75
C GLN A 331 -9.13 -19.90 -1.89
N GLY A 332 -9.68 -20.01 -3.11
CA GLY A 332 -9.12 -19.36 -4.30
C GLY A 332 -7.62 -19.64 -4.52
N SER A 333 -6.85 -18.57 -4.68
CA SER A 333 -5.39 -18.60 -4.87
C SER A 333 -4.60 -18.34 -3.57
N GLN A 334 -5.27 -18.34 -2.41
CA GLN A 334 -4.60 -18.10 -1.13
C GLN A 334 -3.73 -19.29 -0.70
N ASN A 335 -2.73 -19.02 0.13
CA ASN A 335 -1.97 -20.08 0.79
C ASN A 335 -2.91 -20.90 1.68
N PRO A 336 -2.91 -22.24 1.54
CA PRO A 336 -3.79 -23.08 2.32
C PRO A 336 -3.46 -23.04 3.81
N VAL A 337 -4.50 -22.94 4.63
CA VAL A 337 -4.38 -23.18 6.07
C VAL A 337 -4.33 -24.68 6.27
N SER A 338 -3.37 -25.18 7.03
CA SER A 338 -3.20 -26.61 7.21
C SER A 338 -2.93 -26.98 8.66
N THR A 339 -3.34 -28.19 9.04
CA THR A 339 -3.04 -28.78 10.34
C THR A 339 -2.72 -30.25 10.13
N THR A 340 -1.63 -30.71 10.75
CA THR A 340 -1.08 -32.04 10.56
C THR A 340 -1.11 -32.82 11.86
N VAL A 341 -1.42 -34.10 11.77
CA VAL A 341 -1.26 -35.08 12.86
C VAL A 341 -0.27 -36.15 12.46
N ARG A 342 0.46 -36.66 13.46
CA ARG A 342 1.42 -37.75 13.30
C ARG A 342 0.89 -39.00 13.98
N PRO A 343 0.75 -40.12 13.25
CA PRO A 343 0.28 -41.38 13.85
C PRO A 343 1.10 -41.82 15.07
N ASN A 344 2.42 -41.58 15.04
CA ASN A 344 3.34 -41.95 16.13
C ASN A 344 3.13 -41.15 17.43
N GLU A 345 2.45 -40.01 17.39
CA GLU A 345 2.18 -39.17 18.57
C GLU A 345 0.78 -39.41 19.15
N CYS A 346 -0.04 -40.25 18.50
CA CYS A 346 -1.44 -40.50 18.85
C CYS A 346 -1.74 -41.94 19.28
N LEU A 347 -0.72 -42.81 19.30
CA LEU A 347 -0.81 -44.25 19.61
C LEU A 347 -0.52 -44.56 21.09
#